data_AF-A0A661EUR9-F1
#
_entry.id   AF-A0A661EUR9-F1
#
_cell.length_a   1.000
_cell.length_b   1.000
_cell.length_c   1.000
_cell.angle_alpha   90.00
_cell.angle_beta   90.00
_cell.angle_gamma   90.00
#
_symmetry.space_group_name_H-M   'P 1'
#
loop_
_entity.id
_entity.type
_entity.pdbx_description
1 polymer ?
#
loop_
_entity_poly.entity_id
_entity_poly.type
_entity_poly.pdbx_seq_one_letter_code
_entity_poly.pdbx_strand_id
1 'polypeptide(L)'
;MNPDPRRHSTVDQLLIGIQQLGQSRSVTTTPSPAEQWPETLLTDPEKRHVTGLMRVNHAGEIAAQGLYIGQAATARGETTRNLLRNAGQEEQNHLHWCHQRLTELSAKPSALTPIWHAGSILIGGLNGLRGDRWSLGFVAETEHQVEKHLSKHLSRLPPGDQRSRAIIEQMISDEVHHRASAIEAGSRALPWPVRIAMRISARVMTITAYRF
;
A
#
# COMPACT_ATOMS: atom_id res chain seq x y z
N MET A 1 -11.80 36.56 15.30
CA MET A 1 -11.97 35.25 15.95
C MET A 1 -11.73 34.20 14.87
N ASN A 2 -10.48 33.72 14.77
CA ASN A 2 -10.11 32.71 13.79
C ASN A 2 -10.76 31.38 14.24
N PRO A 3 -11.48 30.64 13.39
CA PRO A 3 -12.08 29.39 13.82
C PRO A 3 -10.98 28.41 14.22
N ASP A 4 -11.14 27.82 15.41
CA ASP A 4 -10.27 26.78 15.95
C ASP A 4 -10.17 25.61 14.95
N PRO A 5 -8.96 25.19 14.52
CA PRO A 5 -8.83 24.02 13.67
C PRO A 5 -9.38 22.81 14.44
N ARG A 6 -10.55 22.32 14.02
CA ARG A 6 -11.28 21.23 14.68
C ARG A 6 -10.31 20.10 15.02
N ARG A 7 -9.98 19.93 16.30
CA ARG A 7 -9.18 18.79 16.78
C ARG A 7 -10.04 17.54 16.68
N HIS A 8 -9.87 16.78 15.61
CA HIS A 8 -10.57 15.52 15.40
C HIS A 8 -10.15 14.48 16.44
N SER A 9 -11.13 13.81 17.06
CA SER A 9 -10.86 12.69 17.96
C SER A 9 -10.29 11.49 17.18
N THR A 10 -9.68 10.52 17.86
CA THR A 10 -9.19 9.28 17.23
C THR A 10 -10.30 8.54 16.48
N VAL A 11 -11.53 8.53 17.03
CA VAL A 11 -12.69 7.91 16.37
C VAL A 11 -13.04 8.66 15.08
N ASP A 12 -13.04 9.99 15.11
CA ASP A 12 -13.27 10.79 13.91
C ASP A 12 -12.21 10.53 12.84
N GLN A 13 -10.94 10.43 13.23
CA GLN A 13 -9.85 10.15 12.28
C GLN A 13 -9.99 8.78 11.61
N LEU A 14 -10.40 7.74 12.36
CA LEU A 14 -10.67 6.41 11.80
C LEU A 14 -11.88 6.42 10.87
N LEU A 15 -12.96 7.12 11.24
CA LEU A 15 -14.17 7.24 10.41
C LEU A 15 -13.91 8.02 9.12
N ILE A 16 -13.16 9.12 9.21
CA ILE A 16 -12.73 9.90 8.04
C ILE A 16 -11.90 9.03 7.11
N GLY A 17 -10.96 8.25 7.66
CA GLY A 17 -10.15 7.30 6.89
C GLY A 17 -11.01 6.30 6.09
N ILE A 18 -12.02 5.70 6.73
CA ILE A 18 -12.93 4.76 6.07
C ILE A 18 -13.68 5.42 4.89
N GLN A 19 -14.02 6.71 5.01
CA GLN A 19 -14.72 7.47 3.97
C GLN A 19 -13.81 7.94 2.83
N GLN A 20 -12.49 7.91 3.00
CA GLN A 20 -11.51 8.35 1.99
C GLN A 20 -11.27 7.30 0.88
N LEU A 21 -11.89 6.12 0.97
CA LEU A 21 -11.91 5.11 -0.10
C LEU A 21 -12.28 5.74 -1.45
N GLY A 22 -11.33 5.78 -2.38
CA GLY A 22 -11.55 6.28 -3.74
C GLY A 22 -11.59 7.80 -3.88
N GLN A 23 -11.29 8.57 -2.83
CA GLN A 23 -11.08 10.04 -2.94
C GLN A 23 -9.66 10.41 -3.42
N SER A 24 -8.96 9.50 -4.09
CA SER A 24 -7.66 9.74 -4.75
C SER A 24 -7.82 10.68 -5.96
N ARG A 25 -8.21 11.92 -5.70
CA ARG A 25 -7.95 13.10 -6.53
C ARG A 25 -6.79 13.91 -5.93
N SER A 26 -5.86 13.24 -5.25
CA SER A 26 -4.59 13.87 -4.90
C SER A 26 -3.75 13.94 -6.18
N VAL A 27 -3.38 15.16 -6.56
CA VAL A 27 -2.42 15.41 -7.64
C VAL A 27 -1.10 14.81 -7.20
N THR A 28 -0.74 13.65 -7.75
CA THR A 28 0.60 13.09 -7.57
C THR A 28 1.59 14.03 -8.24
N THR A 29 2.60 14.48 -7.50
CA THR A 29 3.63 15.38 -8.02
C THR A 29 4.73 14.64 -8.78
N THR A 30 4.79 13.31 -8.64
CA THR A 30 5.77 12.45 -9.30
C THR A 30 5.18 11.79 -10.55
N PRO A 31 5.84 11.92 -11.72
CA PRO A 31 5.44 11.21 -12.92
C PRO A 31 5.58 9.69 -12.72
N SER A 32 4.79 8.92 -13.45
CA SER A 32 4.86 7.46 -13.35
C SER A 32 6.18 6.94 -13.93
N PRO A 33 6.90 6.01 -13.25
CA PRO A 33 8.09 5.36 -13.80
C PRO A 33 7.86 4.66 -15.14
N ALA A 34 6.59 4.36 -15.48
CA ALA A 34 6.22 3.78 -16.77
C ALA A 34 6.28 4.78 -17.94
N GLU A 35 6.19 6.10 -17.70
CA GLU A 35 6.08 7.11 -18.77
C GLU A 35 7.28 7.12 -19.72
N GLN A 36 8.46 6.76 -19.24
CA GLN A 36 9.68 6.66 -20.04
C GLN A 36 9.69 5.48 -21.03
N TRP A 37 8.72 4.55 -20.93
CA TRP A 37 8.66 3.34 -21.75
C TRP A 37 7.48 3.40 -22.72
N PRO A 38 7.68 3.05 -24.01
CA PRO A 38 6.58 3.00 -24.97
C PRO A 38 5.56 1.92 -24.56
N GLU A 39 4.32 2.09 -24.98
CA GLU A 39 3.31 1.05 -24.84
C GLU A 39 3.65 -0.13 -25.75
N THR A 40 3.72 -1.32 -25.15
CA THR A 40 3.94 -2.58 -25.88
C THR A 40 2.65 -3.34 -26.08
N LEU A 41 2.50 -3.94 -27.26
CA LEU A 41 1.38 -4.82 -27.57
C LEU A 41 1.54 -6.13 -26.80
N LEU A 42 0.66 -6.34 -25.82
CA LEU A 42 0.52 -7.60 -25.11
C LEU A 42 -0.52 -8.48 -25.81
N THR A 43 -0.26 -9.79 -25.85
CA THR A 43 -1.30 -10.76 -26.23
C THR A 43 -2.43 -10.78 -25.20
N ASP A 44 -3.63 -11.22 -25.57
CA ASP A 44 -4.77 -11.28 -24.63
C ASP A 44 -4.48 -12.11 -23.35
N PRO A 45 -3.78 -13.26 -23.41
CA PRO A 45 -3.35 -13.97 -22.21
C PRO A 45 -2.39 -13.16 -21.34
N GLU A 46 -1.42 -12.48 -21.93
CA GLU A 46 -0.45 -11.65 -21.20
C GLU A 46 -1.13 -10.44 -20.57
N LYS A 47 -1.98 -9.72 -21.32
CA LYS A 47 -2.75 -8.58 -20.83
C LYS A 47 -3.61 -8.96 -19.63
N ARG A 48 -4.29 -10.12 -19.68
CA ARG A 48 -5.04 -10.67 -18.53
C ARG A 48 -4.15 -11.01 -17.36
N HIS A 49 -2.97 -11.59 -17.61
CA HIS A 49 -2.03 -11.93 -16.55
C HIS A 49 -1.50 -10.68 -15.83
N VAL A 50 -1.00 -9.69 -16.59
CA VAL A 50 -0.51 -8.41 -16.08
C VAL A 50 -1.61 -7.68 -15.32
N THR A 51 -2.83 -7.65 -15.86
CA THR A 51 -3.99 -7.06 -15.17
C THR A 51 -4.20 -7.67 -13.79
N GLY A 52 -4.14 -9.01 -13.68
CA GLY A 52 -4.26 -9.69 -12.39
C GLY A 52 -3.15 -9.30 -11.42
N LEU A 53 -1.90 -9.19 -11.88
CA LEU A 53 -0.78 -8.76 -11.05
C LEU A 53 -0.94 -7.30 -10.58
N MET A 54 -1.31 -6.38 -11.48
CA MET A 54 -1.51 -4.98 -11.15
C MET A 54 -2.70 -4.74 -10.21
N ARG A 55 -3.76 -5.56 -10.28
CA ARG A 55 -4.85 -5.52 -9.30
C ARG A 55 -4.39 -5.92 -7.91
N VAL A 56 -3.51 -6.91 -7.81
CA VAL A 56 -2.96 -7.33 -6.52
C VAL A 56 -2.10 -6.22 -5.93
N ASN A 57 -1.21 -5.61 -6.72
CA ASN A 57 -0.40 -4.48 -6.27
C ASN A 57 -1.30 -3.33 -5.80
N HIS A 58 -2.26 -2.91 -6.64
CA HIS A 58 -3.25 -1.88 -6.27
C HIS A 58 -4.01 -2.21 -4.96
N ALA A 59 -4.43 -3.45 -4.77
CA ALA A 59 -5.12 -3.85 -3.54
C ALA A 59 -4.18 -3.81 -2.32
N GLY A 60 -2.91 -4.17 -2.51
CA GLY A 60 -1.84 -3.98 -1.53
C GLY A 60 -1.70 -2.53 -1.11
N GLU A 61 -1.60 -1.60 -2.07
CA GLU A 61 -1.45 -0.18 -1.75
C GLU A 61 -2.65 0.39 -1.01
N ILE A 62 -3.86 -0.03 -1.37
CA ILE A 62 -5.07 0.37 -0.63
C ILE A 62 -5.05 -0.15 0.81
N ALA A 63 -4.54 -1.37 1.03
CA ALA A 63 -4.39 -1.93 2.35
C ALA A 63 -3.32 -1.18 3.16
N ALA A 64 -2.17 -0.85 2.55
CA ALA A 64 -1.10 -0.06 3.15
C ALA A 64 -1.61 1.33 3.58
N GLN A 65 -2.34 2.03 2.72
CA GLN A 65 -3.00 3.29 3.05
C GLN A 65 -3.90 3.16 4.29
N GLY A 66 -4.77 2.14 4.31
CA GLY A 66 -5.65 1.91 5.45
C GLY A 66 -4.86 1.64 6.73
N LEU A 67 -3.81 0.83 6.63
CA LEU A 67 -2.94 0.49 7.74
C LEU A 67 -2.28 1.75 8.34
N TYR A 68 -1.69 2.61 7.50
CA TYR A 68 -1.02 3.84 7.95
C TYR A 68 -1.98 4.85 8.53
N ILE A 69 -3.17 5.03 7.95
CA ILE A 69 -4.24 5.84 8.52
C ILE A 69 -4.58 5.35 9.93
N GLY A 70 -4.83 4.04 10.09
CA GLY A 70 -5.19 3.46 11.38
C GLY A 70 -4.09 3.59 12.43
N GLN A 71 -2.85 3.28 12.06
CA GLN A 71 -1.70 3.39 12.95
C GLN A 71 -1.44 4.85 13.35
N ALA A 72 -1.52 5.79 12.41
CA ALA A 72 -1.27 7.21 12.68
C ALA A 72 -2.33 7.81 13.60
N ALA A 73 -3.60 7.41 13.45
CA ALA A 73 -4.71 7.87 14.29
C ALA A 73 -4.55 7.46 15.77
N THR A 74 -3.80 6.39 16.04
CA THR A 74 -3.60 5.81 17.38
C THR A 74 -2.16 5.89 17.88
N ALA A 75 -1.25 6.49 17.09
CA ALA A 75 0.15 6.68 17.44
C ALA A 75 0.32 7.61 18.65
N ARG A 76 1.20 7.23 19.58
CA ARG A 76 1.44 7.96 20.83
C ARG A 76 2.43 9.10 20.63
N GLY A 77 3.52 8.84 19.90
CA GLY A 77 4.57 9.81 19.60
C GLY A 77 4.31 10.57 18.30
N GLU A 78 4.66 11.86 18.29
CA GLU A 78 4.56 12.70 17.08
C GLU A 78 5.48 12.20 15.97
N THR A 79 6.69 11.75 16.32
CA THR A 79 7.64 11.19 15.35
C THR A 79 7.05 10.01 14.60
N THR A 80 6.47 9.03 15.31
CA THR A 80 5.82 7.86 14.71
C THR A 80 4.65 8.27 13.83
N ARG A 81 3.83 9.22 14.29
CA ARG A 81 2.68 9.71 13.53
C ARG A 81 3.11 10.37 12.22
N ASN A 82 4.15 11.21 12.26
CA ASN A 82 4.69 11.88 11.08
C ASN A 82 5.31 10.88 10.11
N LEU A 83 6.05 9.89 10.60
CA LEU A 83 6.60 8.83 9.77
C LEU A 83 5.50 8.07 9.02
N LEU A 84 4.43 7.66 9.72
CA LEU A 84 3.29 6.95 9.10
C LEU A 84 2.54 7.81 8.08
N ARG A 85 2.38 9.12 8.35
CA ARG A 85 1.74 10.05 7.40
C ARG A 85 2.59 10.26 6.16
N ASN A 86 3.91 10.38 6.32
CA ASN A 86 4.83 10.53 5.20
C ASN A 86 4.86 9.26 4.34
N ALA A 87 4.97 8.08 4.96
CA ALA A 87 4.86 6.80 4.25
C ALA A 87 3.53 6.70 3.49
N GLY A 88 2.39 7.02 4.13
CA GLY A 88 1.10 7.07 3.44
C GLY A 88 1.04 8.05 2.27
N GLN A 89 1.72 9.20 2.36
CA GLN A 89 1.78 10.15 1.25
C GLN A 89 2.63 9.65 0.08
N GLU A 90 3.71 8.93 0.36
CA GLU A 90 4.58 8.32 -0.66
C GLU A 90 3.86 7.14 -1.35
N GLU A 91 3.20 6.28 -0.57
CA GLU A 91 2.39 5.15 -1.06
C GLU A 91 1.22 5.58 -1.96
N GLN A 92 0.76 6.82 -1.82
CA GLN A 92 -0.28 7.35 -2.70
C GLN A 92 0.19 7.42 -4.16
N ASN A 93 1.50 7.58 -4.39
CA ASN A 93 2.10 7.52 -5.72
C ASN A 93 2.04 6.10 -6.28
N HIS A 94 2.38 5.08 -5.48
CA HIS A 94 2.34 3.68 -5.90
C HIS A 94 0.92 3.27 -6.30
N LEU A 95 -0.06 3.65 -5.48
CA LEU A 95 -1.48 3.45 -5.77
C LEU A 95 -1.88 4.13 -7.09
N HIS A 96 -1.43 5.36 -7.32
CA HIS A 96 -1.70 6.07 -8.57
C HIS A 96 -1.08 5.36 -9.78
N TRP A 97 0.19 4.95 -9.70
CA TRP A 97 0.88 4.24 -10.78
C TRP A 97 0.20 2.91 -11.10
N CYS A 98 -0.22 2.16 -10.07
CA CYS A 98 -0.97 0.92 -10.25
C CYS A 98 -2.33 1.17 -10.93
N HIS A 99 -3.04 2.21 -10.50
CA HIS A 99 -4.33 2.59 -11.08
C HIS A 99 -4.20 3.06 -12.53
N GLN A 100 -3.20 3.90 -12.83
CA GLN A 100 -2.88 4.33 -14.19
C GLN A 100 -2.58 3.13 -15.08
N ARG A 101 -1.75 2.19 -14.61
CA ARG A 101 -1.43 0.98 -15.39
C ARG A 101 -2.64 0.08 -15.63
N LEU A 102 -3.53 -0.07 -14.64
CA LEU A 102 -4.81 -0.77 -14.84
C LEU A 102 -5.67 -0.08 -15.90
N THR A 103 -5.68 1.25 -15.93
CA THR A 103 -6.41 2.04 -16.93
C THR A 103 -5.86 1.83 -18.34
N GLU A 104 -4.53 1.84 -18.51
CA GLU A 104 -3.85 1.50 -19.78
C GLU A 104 -4.21 0.09 -20.25
N LEU A 105 -4.28 -0.86 -19.33
CA LEU A 105 -4.72 -2.24 -19.59
C LEU A 105 -6.23 -2.36 -19.80
N SER A 106 -6.98 -1.25 -19.85
CA SER A 106 -8.44 -1.22 -19.98
C SER A 106 -9.16 -2.05 -18.90
N ALA A 107 -8.59 -2.08 -17.69
CA ALA A 107 -9.02 -2.91 -16.58
C ALA A 107 -9.42 -2.06 -15.37
N LYS A 108 -10.30 -2.62 -14.54
CA LYS A 108 -10.73 -2.02 -13.26
C LYS A 108 -9.92 -2.59 -12.09
N PRO A 109 -9.76 -1.83 -10.98
CA PRO A 109 -9.28 -2.36 -9.70
C PRO A 109 -10.15 -3.49 -9.15
N SER A 110 -9.65 -4.15 -8.10
CA SER A 110 -10.38 -5.23 -7.43
C SER A 110 -11.68 -4.74 -6.81
N ALA A 111 -12.78 -5.50 -6.96
CA ALA A 111 -14.05 -5.19 -6.29
C ALA A 111 -13.96 -5.28 -4.75
N LEU A 112 -12.97 -6.02 -4.22
CA LEU A 112 -12.78 -6.23 -2.79
C LEU A 112 -11.95 -5.14 -2.12
N THR A 113 -11.48 -4.14 -2.89
CA THR A 113 -10.70 -2.99 -2.41
C THR A 113 -11.29 -2.33 -1.14
N PRO A 114 -12.62 -2.09 -1.03
CA PRO A 114 -13.19 -1.51 0.19
C PRO A 114 -13.00 -2.35 1.44
N ILE A 115 -13.07 -3.68 1.32
CA ILE A 115 -12.89 -4.62 2.43
C ILE A 115 -11.45 -4.58 2.91
N TRP A 116 -10.49 -4.60 1.98
CA TRP A 116 -9.07 -4.52 2.30
C TRP A 116 -8.71 -3.22 3.00
N HIS A 117 -9.27 -2.09 2.55
CA HIS A 117 -9.02 -0.81 3.18
C HIS A 117 -9.58 -0.73 4.60
N ALA A 118 -10.87 -1.02 4.77
CA ALA A 118 -11.53 -0.92 6.07
C ALA A 118 -10.93 -1.90 7.09
N GLY A 119 -10.61 -3.13 6.66
CA GLY A 119 -9.93 -4.12 7.48
C GLY A 119 -8.54 -3.65 7.91
N SER A 120 -7.80 -3.00 7.01
CA SER A 120 -6.45 -2.49 7.31
C SER A 120 -6.46 -1.30 8.25
N ILE A 121 -7.45 -0.39 8.15
CA ILE A 121 -7.65 0.69 9.13
C ILE A 121 -7.86 0.11 10.52
N LEU A 122 -8.74 -0.89 10.65
CA LEU A 122 -9.00 -1.53 11.94
C LEU A 122 -7.74 -2.18 12.51
N ILE A 123 -7.04 -2.98 11.70
CA ILE A 123 -5.78 -3.64 12.11
C ILE A 123 -4.73 -2.59 12.50
N GLY A 124 -4.59 -1.53 11.72
CA GLY A 124 -3.65 -0.43 11.96
C GLY A 124 -3.94 0.28 13.28
N GLY A 125 -5.21 0.63 13.53
CA GLY A 125 -5.64 1.23 14.79
C GLY A 125 -5.36 0.34 16.00
N LEU A 126 -5.69 -0.94 15.91
CA LEU A 126 -5.40 -1.91 16.97
C LEU A 126 -3.90 -2.09 17.21
N ASN A 127 -3.07 -1.93 16.17
CA ASN A 127 -1.63 -2.06 16.29
C ASN A 127 -0.98 -0.79 16.85
N GLY A 128 -1.42 0.40 16.45
CA GLY A 128 -0.94 1.66 17.02
C GLY A 128 -1.25 1.79 18.51
N LEU A 129 -2.43 1.32 18.95
CA LEU A 129 -2.79 1.27 20.38
C LEU A 129 -1.82 0.44 21.23
N ARG A 130 -1.21 -0.61 20.67
CA ARG A 130 -0.21 -1.45 21.35
C ARG A 130 1.13 -0.73 21.59
N GLY A 131 1.34 0.42 20.96
CA GLY A 131 2.49 1.30 21.14
C GLY A 131 3.41 1.37 19.92
N ASP A 132 4.07 2.51 19.81
CA ASP A 132 4.81 2.94 18.62
C ASP A 132 5.85 1.93 18.11
N ARG A 133 6.63 1.29 19.00
CA ARG A 133 7.65 0.30 18.58
C ARG A 133 7.04 -0.93 17.90
N TRP A 134 5.88 -1.39 18.38
CA TRP A 134 5.14 -2.48 17.75
C TRP A 134 4.43 -2.01 16.47
N SER A 135 3.95 -0.76 16.46
CA SER A 135 3.43 -0.09 15.27
C SER A 135 4.44 -0.12 14.13
N LEU A 136 5.63 0.43 14.38
CA LEU A 136 6.75 0.44 13.42
C LEU A 136 7.27 -0.97 13.11
N GLY A 137 7.19 -1.90 14.06
CA GLY A 137 7.49 -3.32 13.84
C GLY A 137 6.61 -3.98 12.80
N PHE A 138 5.34 -3.58 12.77
CA PHE A 138 4.39 -4.05 11.79
C PHE A 138 4.62 -3.43 10.42
N VAL A 139 4.94 -2.12 10.34
CA VAL A 139 5.37 -1.47 9.09
C VAL A 139 6.56 -2.23 8.51
N ALA A 140 7.64 -2.40 9.28
CA ALA A 140 8.85 -3.06 8.80
C ALA A 140 8.63 -4.52 8.32
N GLU A 141 7.67 -5.25 8.89
CA GLU A 141 7.32 -6.59 8.42
C GLU A 141 6.38 -6.56 7.21
N THR A 142 5.47 -5.58 7.12
CA THR A 142 4.64 -5.36 5.93
C THR A 142 5.53 -5.10 4.72
N GLU A 143 6.43 -4.12 4.80
CA GLU A 143 7.29 -3.75 3.65
C GLU A 143 8.18 -4.91 3.23
N HIS A 144 8.72 -5.67 4.19
CA HIS A 144 9.50 -6.87 3.88
C HIS A 144 8.69 -7.95 3.15
N GLN A 145 7.40 -8.08 3.46
CA GLN A 145 6.52 -9.01 2.75
C GLN A 145 6.10 -8.46 1.39
N VAL A 146 5.88 -7.16 1.26
CA VAL A 146 5.55 -6.48 0.00
C VAL A 146 6.73 -6.54 -0.96
N GLU A 147 7.96 -6.19 -0.53
CA GLU A 147 9.21 -6.31 -1.30
C GLU A 147 9.34 -7.71 -1.96
N LYS A 148 9.15 -8.76 -1.16
CA LYS A 148 9.20 -10.15 -1.65
C LYS A 148 8.09 -10.48 -2.63
N HIS A 149 6.90 -9.94 -2.37
CA HIS A 149 5.73 -10.15 -3.22
C HIS A 149 5.91 -9.46 -4.58
N LEU A 150 6.34 -8.21 -4.58
CA LEU A 150 6.68 -7.43 -5.77
C LEU A 150 7.80 -8.09 -6.57
N SER A 151 8.88 -8.55 -5.91
CA SER A 151 9.95 -9.30 -6.58
C SER A 151 9.44 -10.55 -7.29
N LYS A 152 8.50 -11.27 -6.67
CA LYS A 152 7.84 -12.42 -7.30
C LYS A 152 6.98 -11.99 -8.49
N HIS A 153 6.26 -10.87 -8.40
CA HIS A 153 5.48 -10.34 -9.51
C HIS A 153 6.35 -9.90 -10.68
N LEU A 154 7.47 -9.23 -10.39
CA LEU A 154 8.46 -8.80 -11.35
C LEU A 154 8.96 -9.96 -12.23
N SER A 155 9.21 -11.12 -11.60
CA SER A 155 9.66 -12.35 -12.28
C SER A 155 8.59 -13.03 -13.14
N ARG A 156 7.31 -12.68 -12.96
CA ARG A 156 6.16 -13.27 -13.66
C ARG A 156 5.62 -12.38 -14.78
N LEU A 157 6.06 -11.13 -14.84
CA LEU A 157 5.69 -10.23 -15.92
C LEU A 157 6.23 -10.74 -17.27
N PRO A 158 5.46 -10.57 -18.37
CA PRO A 158 5.98 -10.78 -19.72
C PRO A 158 7.25 -9.95 -19.95
N PRO A 159 8.28 -10.48 -20.65
CA PRO A 159 9.51 -9.73 -20.92
C PRO A 159 9.29 -8.39 -21.64
N GLY A 160 8.24 -8.30 -22.46
CA GLY A 160 7.87 -7.10 -23.19
C GLY A 160 7.15 -6.02 -22.38
N ASP A 161 6.71 -6.30 -21.15
CA ASP A 161 5.97 -5.33 -20.33
C ASP A 161 6.91 -4.44 -19.50
N GLN A 162 7.65 -3.56 -20.18
CA GLN A 162 8.59 -2.64 -19.53
C GLN A 162 7.88 -1.59 -18.66
N ARG A 163 6.64 -1.21 -19.02
CA ARG A 163 5.84 -0.25 -18.24
C ARG A 163 5.51 -0.79 -16.85
N SER A 164 4.93 -2.00 -16.76
CA SER A 164 4.65 -2.61 -15.45
C SER A 164 5.92 -2.95 -14.68
N ARG A 165 7.00 -3.31 -15.39
CA ARG A 165 8.31 -3.59 -14.79
C ARG A 165 8.86 -2.38 -14.06
N ALA A 166 8.92 -1.23 -14.73
CA ALA A 166 9.45 0.01 -14.15
C ALA A 166 8.67 0.45 -12.90
N ILE A 167 7.34 0.29 -12.90
CA ILE A 167 6.52 0.58 -11.72
C ILE A 167 6.92 -0.33 -10.56
N ILE A 168 6.96 -1.65 -10.77
CA ILE A 168 7.27 -2.62 -9.72
C ILE A 168 8.69 -2.45 -9.18
N GLU A 169 9.67 -2.14 -10.04
CA GLU A 169 11.07 -1.90 -9.63
C GLU A 169 11.19 -0.66 -8.74
N GLN A 170 10.52 0.43 -9.09
CA GLN A 170 10.49 1.63 -8.26
C GLN A 170 9.85 1.34 -6.90
N MET A 171 8.69 0.65 -6.90
CA MET A 171 8.02 0.27 -5.65
C MET A 171 8.94 -0.57 -4.76
N ILE A 172 9.63 -1.58 -5.30
CA ILE A 172 10.60 -2.39 -4.51
C ILE A 172 11.67 -1.51 -3.87
N SER A 173 12.21 -0.54 -4.60
CA SER A 173 13.20 0.39 -4.06
C SER A 173 12.63 1.20 -2.89
N ASP A 174 11.42 1.73 -3.03
CA ASP A 174 10.77 2.56 -2.03
C ASP A 174 10.44 1.75 -0.75
N GLU A 175 9.91 0.54 -0.92
CA GLU A 175 9.60 -0.40 0.17
C GLU A 175 10.81 -0.73 1.05
N VAL A 176 11.98 -0.90 0.42
CA VAL A 176 13.24 -1.11 1.15
C VAL A 176 13.58 0.11 2.01
N HIS A 177 13.34 1.33 1.52
CA HIS A 177 13.57 2.57 2.27
C HIS A 177 12.56 2.76 3.40
N HIS A 178 11.27 2.47 3.19
CA HIS A 178 10.25 2.53 4.24
C HIS A 178 10.55 1.56 5.38
N ARG A 179 10.94 0.34 5.04
CA ARG A 179 11.37 -0.67 6.00
C ARG A 179 12.57 -0.18 6.81
N ALA A 180 13.59 0.35 6.15
CA ALA A 180 14.78 0.86 6.81
C ALA A 180 14.44 2.01 7.78
N SER A 181 13.58 2.94 7.34
CA SER A 181 13.11 4.06 8.15
C SER A 181 12.35 3.60 9.39
N ALA A 182 11.49 2.58 9.27
CA ALA A 182 10.78 2.01 10.40
C ALA A 182 11.75 1.33 11.41
N ILE A 183 12.79 0.65 10.92
CA ILE A 183 13.84 0.05 11.75
C ILE A 183 14.64 1.12 12.50
N GLU A 184 15.10 2.16 11.79
CA GLU A 184 15.85 3.28 12.37
C GLU A 184 15.02 4.02 13.43
N ALA A 185 13.72 4.18 13.20
CA ALA A 185 12.77 4.76 14.16
C ALA A 185 12.49 3.87 15.40
N GLY A 186 13.19 2.74 15.55
CA GLY A 186 13.17 1.91 16.76
C GLY A 186 12.09 0.83 16.78
N SER A 187 11.71 0.32 15.59
CA SER A 187 10.77 -0.79 15.46
C SER A 187 11.17 -2.00 16.30
N ARG A 188 10.16 -2.78 16.70
CA ARG A 188 10.33 -4.05 17.40
C ARG A 188 9.89 -5.19 16.51
N ALA A 189 10.76 -6.17 16.31
CA ALA A 189 10.44 -7.36 15.52
C ALA A 189 9.17 -8.04 16.03
N LEU A 190 8.25 -8.32 15.10
CA LEU A 190 7.00 -9.00 15.42
C LEU A 190 7.22 -10.48 15.79
N PRO A 191 6.44 -11.04 16.73
CA PRO A 191 6.47 -12.46 17.02
C PRO A 191 6.14 -13.29 15.78
N TRP A 192 6.80 -14.44 15.63
CA TRP A 192 6.62 -15.34 14.49
C TRP A 192 5.15 -15.69 14.16
N PRO A 193 4.24 -15.92 15.14
CA PRO A 193 2.84 -16.19 14.83
C PRO A 193 2.16 -15.03 14.07
N VAL A 194 2.46 -13.78 14.45
CA VAL A 194 1.90 -12.59 13.79
C VAL A 194 2.40 -12.50 12.36
N ARG A 195 3.70 -12.73 12.13
CA ARG A 195 4.29 -12.75 10.79
C ARG A 195 3.68 -13.81 9.88
N ILE A 196 3.23 -14.94 10.44
CA ILE A 196 2.50 -15.97 9.68
C ILE A 196 1.09 -15.49 9.35
N ALA A 197 0.37 -14.93 10.32
CA ALA A 197 -0.97 -14.41 10.08
C ALA A 197 -0.98 -13.35 8.97
N MET A 198 0.00 -12.45 8.98
CA MET A 198 0.21 -11.46 7.91
C MET A 198 0.42 -12.14 6.54
N ARG A 199 1.30 -13.15 6.46
CA ARG A 199 1.54 -13.91 5.22
C ARG A 199 0.29 -14.62 4.70
N ILE A 200 -0.53 -15.18 5.59
CA ILE A 200 -1.80 -15.81 5.22
C ILE A 200 -2.77 -14.77 4.66
N SER A 201 -2.93 -13.64 5.36
CA SER A 201 -3.77 -12.52 4.90
C SER A 201 -3.34 -12.02 3.51
N ALA A 202 -2.04 -11.74 3.34
CA ALA A 202 -1.46 -11.31 2.07
C ALA A 202 -1.70 -12.32 0.94
N ARG A 203 -1.64 -13.63 1.25
CA ARG A 203 -1.94 -14.68 0.26
C ARG A 203 -3.42 -14.73 -0.13
N VAL A 204 -4.34 -14.55 0.83
CA VAL A 204 -5.77 -14.46 0.53
C VAL A 204 -6.03 -13.26 -0.38
N MET A 205 -5.51 -12.08 -0.02
CA MET A 205 -5.61 -10.87 -0.81
C MET A 205 -5.06 -11.06 -2.23
N THR A 206 -3.88 -11.68 -2.36
CA THR A 206 -3.28 -11.99 -3.67
C THR A 206 -4.21 -12.83 -4.53
N ILE A 207 -4.77 -13.90 -3.98
CA ILE A 207 -5.64 -14.81 -4.75
C ILE A 207 -6.93 -14.11 -5.17
N THR A 208 -7.52 -13.35 -4.25
CA THR A 208 -8.81 -12.72 -4.50
C THR A 208 -8.68 -11.52 -5.44
N ALA A 209 -7.71 -10.63 -5.22
CA ALA A 209 -7.51 -9.44 -6.06
C ALA A 209 -7.00 -9.77 -7.46
N TYR A 210 -6.28 -10.89 -7.61
CA TYR A 210 -5.87 -11.35 -8.95
C TYR A 210 -7.08 -11.73 -9.82
N ARG A 211 -8.17 -12.22 -9.20
CA ARG A 211 -9.36 -12.73 -9.90
C ARG A 211 -10.50 -11.71 -9.98
N PHE A 212 -10.68 -10.90 -8.93
CA PHE A 212 -11.85 -10.04 -8.72
C PHE A 212 -11.45 -8.59 -8.50
#